data_AF-A0AAE0UVH1-F1
#
_entry.id   AF-A0AAE0UVH1-F1
#
_cell.length_a   1.000
_cell.length_b   1.000
_cell.length_c   1.000
_cell.angle_alpha   90.00
_cell.angle_beta   90.00
_cell.angle_gamma   90.00
#
_symmetry.space_group_name_H-M   'P 1'
#
loop_
_entity.id
_entity.type
_entity.pdbx_description
1 polymer ?
#
loop_
_entity_poly.entity_id
_entity_poly.type
_entity_poly.pdbx_seq_one_letter_code
_entity_poly.pdbx_strand_id
1 'polypeptide(L)'
;MQNNLHDPNQSGFKAAHSTETALLAVTEKLHAARSAKLSSVLILLDLSAAFDTVNHKTLLSTLRSLGICGTAWEWFASYLDGCSYQYNPYLMHRIESSNLFQICVENVEKHIWHAV
;
A
#
# COMPACT_ATOMS: atom_id res chain seq x y z
N MET A 1 -0.76 1.57 18.99
CA MET A 1 -0.06 0.36 18.53
C MET A 1 0.52 0.70 17.16
N GLN A 2 1.84 0.95 17.06
CA GLN A 2 2.50 1.04 15.77
C GLN A 2 2.59 -0.37 15.20
N ASN A 3 1.74 -0.70 14.23
CA ASN A 3 1.94 -1.90 13.43
C ASN A 3 3.03 -1.57 12.40
N ASN A 4 4.20 -2.20 12.51
CA ASN A 4 5.31 -2.08 11.55
C ASN A 4 4.95 -2.81 10.24
N LEU A 5 3.97 -2.28 9.51
CA LEU A 5 3.44 -2.90 8.28
C LEU A 5 4.36 -2.69 7.06
N HIS A 6 5.41 -1.89 7.19
CA HIS A 6 6.30 -1.53 6.10
C HIS A 6 7.43 -2.53 5.98
N ASP A 7 7.63 -3.08 4.78
CA ASP A 7 8.84 -3.85 4.49
C ASP A 7 10.05 -2.91 4.46
N PRO A 8 11.17 -3.25 5.13
CA PRO A 8 12.37 -2.41 5.16
C PRO A 8 13.03 -2.23 3.79
N ASN A 9 12.79 -3.13 2.83
CA ASN A 9 13.27 -3.05 1.45
C ASN A 9 12.24 -2.44 0.48
N GLN A 10 11.04 -2.07 0.93
CA GLN A 10 10.07 -1.34 0.10
C GLN A 10 10.52 0.11 -0.04
N SER A 11 10.83 0.50 -1.28
CA SER A 11 11.18 1.88 -1.64
C SER A 11 10.06 2.60 -2.39
N GLY A 12 9.15 1.85 -3.03
CA GLY A 12 7.96 2.42 -3.66
C GLY A 12 7.06 3.05 -2.62
N PHE A 13 6.48 4.21 -2.96
CA PHE A 13 5.38 4.83 -2.23
C PHE A 13 5.61 5.12 -0.73
N LYS A 14 6.88 5.13 -0.32
CA LYS A 14 7.31 5.39 1.06
C LYS A 14 8.01 6.74 1.14
N ALA A 15 7.66 7.53 2.15
CA ALA A 15 8.31 8.81 2.39
C ALA A 15 9.83 8.64 2.56
N ALA A 16 10.60 9.56 1.97
CA ALA A 16 12.07 9.56 1.94
C ALA A 16 12.72 8.36 1.20
N HIS A 17 11.95 7.59 0.42
CA HIS A 17 12.48 6.61 -0.52
C HIS A 17 12.12 7.00 -1.96
N SER A 18 13.01 6.68 -2.90
CA SER A 18 12.79 6.87 -4.33
C SER A 18 13.20 5.62 -5.14
N THR A 19 12.97 5.67 -6.44
CA THR A 19 13.50 4.66 -7.38
C THR A 19 15.03 4.61 -7.37
N GLU A 20 15.69 5.74 -7.14
CA GLU A 20 17.15 5.82 -7.00
C GLU A 20 17.63 5.07 -5.76
N THR A 21 16.97 5.25 -4.61
CA THR A 21 17.30 4.53 -3.37
C THR A 21 17.12 3.02 -3.55
N ALA A 22 16.09 2.59 -4.28
CA ALA A 22 15.85 1.18 -4.59
C ALA A 22 16.98 0.60 -5.46
N LEU A 23 17.36 1.31 -6.53
CA LEU A 23 18.42 0.90 -7.44
C LEU A 23 19.78 0.84 -6.72
N LEU A 24 20.07 1.84 -5.89
CA LEU A 24 21.28 1.89 -5.08
C LEU A 24 21.37 0.69 -4.13
N ALA A 25 20.30 0.38 -3.40
CA ALA A 25 20.27 -0.74 -2.47
C ALA A 25 20.51 -2.11 -3.16
N VAL A 26 19.94 -2.33 -4.35
CA VAL A 26 20.20 -3.55 -5.13
C VAL A 26 21.65 -3.60 -5.62
N THR A 27 22.16 -2.47 -6.11
CA THR A 27 23.53 -2.34 -6.61
C THR A 27 24.54 -2.61 -5.50
N GLU A 28 24.34 -2.07 -4.31
CA GLU A 28 25.16 -2.34 -3.12
C GLU A 28 25.16 -3.82 -2.74
N LYS A 29 23.98 -4.47 -2.73
CA LYS A 29 23.86 -5.91 -2.45
C LYS A 29 24.63 -6.76 -3.47
N LEU A 30 24.56 -6.42 -4.75
CA LEU A 30 25.31 -7.11 -5.81
C LEU A 30 26.82 -6.89 -5.67
N HIS A 31 27.25 -5.67 -5.36
CA HIS A 31 28.65 -5.36 -5.11
C HIS A 31 29.19 -6.11 -3.89
N ALA A 32 28.44 -6.18 -2.80
CA ALA A 32 28.82 -6.92 -1.60
C ALA A 32 28.97 -8.42 -1.88
N ALA A 33 28.01 -9.03 -2.59
CA ALA A 33 28.07 -10.43 -3.00
C ALA A 33 29.30 -10.73 -3.88
N ARG A 34 29.58 -9.84 -4.84
CA ARG A 34 30.76 -9.95 -5.71
C ARG A 34 32.06 -9.87 -4.92
N SER A 35 32.18 -8.93 -3.99
CA SER A 35 33.34 -8.79 -3.10
C SER A 35 33.55 -10.03 -2.21
N ALA A 36 32.45 -10.69 -1.83
CA ALA A 36 32.47 -11.97 -1.11
C ALA A 36 32.72 -13.20 -2.00
N LYS A 37 33.00 -13.02 -3.30
CA LYS A 37 33.15 -14.09 -4.32
C LYS A 37 31.94 -15.02 -4.42
N LEU A 38 30.74 -14.50 -4.11
CA LEU A 38 29.48 -15.22 -4.29
C LEU A 38 28.95 -14.99 -5.70
N SER A 39 28.25 -15.99 -6.24
CA SER A 39 27.47 -15.83 -7.47
C SER A 39 26.11 -15.21 -7.13
N SER A 40 25.71 -14.17 -7.86
CA SER A 40 24.45 -13.45 -7.68
C SER A 40 23.57 -13.56 -8.92
N VAL A 41 22.27 -13.75 -8.73
CA VAL A 41 21.25 -13.69 -9.79
C VAL A 41 20.23 -12.62 -9.41
N LEU A 42 19.90 -11.74 -10.35
CA LEU A 42 18.85 -10.73 -10.20
C LEU A 42 17.64 -11.16 -11.02
N ILE A 43 16.48 -11.29 -10.36
CA ILE A 43 15.19 -11.60 -11.00
C ILE A 43 14.36 -10.32 -10.96
N LEU A 44 13.98 -9.82 -12.13
CA LEU A 44 13.11 -8.66 -12.29
C LEU A 44 11.72 -9.15 -12.65
N LEU A 45 10.73 -8.85 -11.80
CA LEU A 45 9.32 -9.19 -12.00
C LEU A 45 8.55 -7.90 -12.21
N ASP A 46 7.67 -7.90 -13.22
CA ASP A 46 6.72 -6.83 -13.46
C ASP A 46 5.32 -7.44 -13.55
N LEU A 47 4.39 -6.91 -12.75
CA LEU A 47 3.01 -7.39 -12.68
C LEU A 47 2.15 -6.49 -13.56
N SER A 48 1.63 -7.03 -14.67
CA SER A 48 0.69 -6.31 -15.52
C SER A 48 -0.62 -6.06 -14.79
N ALA A 49 -1.10 -4.81 -14.82
CA ALA A 49 -2.39 -4.41 -14.23
C ALA A 49 -2.53 -4.87 -12.76
N ALA A 50 -1.50 -4.60 -11.95
CA ALA A 50 -1.40 -5.09 -10.57
C ALA A 50 -2.65 -4.78 -9.73
N PHE A 51 -3.24 -3.59 -9.87
CA PHE A 51 -4.46 -3.22 -9.15
C PHE A 51 -5.71 -3.93 -9.68
N ASP A 52 -5.85 -4.11 -11.00
CA ASP A 52 -7.01 -4.77 -11.61
C ASP A 52 -7.03 -6.28 -11.36
N THR A 53 -5.87 -6.86 -11.02
CA THR A 53 -5.72 -8.31 -10.76
C THR A 53 -5.88 -8.69 -9.29
N VAL A 54 -5.92 -7.72 -8.36
CA VAL A 54 -6.13 -8.01 -6.94
C VAL A 54 -7.55 -8.51 -6.70
N ASN A 55 -7.69 -9.66 -6.03
CA ASN A 55 -8.99 -10.14 -5.60
C ASN A 55 -9.56 -9.24 -4.49
N HIS A 56 -10.70 -8.58 -4.75
CA HIS A 56 -11.29 -7.62 -3.83
C HIS A 56 -11.68 -8.23 -2.47
N LYS A 57 -12.09 -9.51 -2.42
CA LYS A 57 -12.42 -10.19 -1.16
C LYS A 57 -11.16 -10.41 -0.32
N THR A 58 -10.06 -10.79 -0.95
CA THR A 58 -8.76 -10.92 -0.28
C THR A 58 -8.30 -9.58 0.26
N LEU A 59 -8.38 -8.51 -0.55
CA LEU A 59 -8.01 -7.16 -0.13
C LEU A 59 -8.83 -6.68 1.09
N LEU A 60 -10.15 -6.82 1.05
CA LEU A 60 -11.04 -6.43 2.16
C LEU A 60 -10.81 -7.24 3.43
N SER A 61 -10.52 -8.54 3.30
CA SER A 61 -10.15 -9.39 4.43
C SER A 61 -8.82 -8.96 5.05
N THR A 62 -7.84 -8.63 4.22
CA THR A 62 -6.53 -8.13 4.68
C THR A 62 -6.71 -6.80 5.41
N LEU A 63 -7.42 -5.83 4.84
CA LEU A 63 -7.70 -4.54 5.50
C LEU A 63 -8.36 -4.72 6.89
N ARG A 64 -9.30 -5.67 7.01
CA ARG A 64 -9.93 -5.99 8.29
C ARG A 64 -8.96 -6.60 9.29
N SER A 65 -8.08 -7.49 8.85
CA SER A 65 -7.01 -8.07 9.69
C SER A 65 -5.99 -7.04 10.16
N LEU A 66 -5.75 -5.98 9.37
CA LEU A 66 -4.90 -4.85 9.73
C LEU A 66 -5.56 -3.87 10.71
N GLY A 67 -6.83 -4.11 11.08
CA GLY A 67 -7.58 -3.32 12.06
C GLY A 67 -8.51 -2.27 11.46
N ILE A 68 -8.68 -2.24 10.14
CA ILE A 68 -9.65 -1.33 9.48
C ILE A 68 -11.05 -1.94 9.63
N CYS A 69 -11.91 -1.27 10.38
CA CYS A 69 -13.26 -1.72 10.75
C CYS A 69 -14.28 -0.57 10.68
N GLY A 70 -15.56 -0.89 10.76
CA GLY A 70 -16.66 0.09 10.78
C GLY A 70 -16.79 0.85 9.46
N THR A 71 -17.11 2.15 9.55
CA THR A 71 -17.41 3.00 8.38
C THR A 71 -16.27 3.08 7.37
N ALA A 72 -15.00 3.03 7.81
CA ALA A 72 -13.86 3.01 6.89
C ALA A 72 -13.82 1.71 6.07
N TRP A 73 -14.10 0.56 6.69
CA TRP A 73 -14.16 -0.72 5.99
C TRP A 73 -15.34 -0.80 5.02
N GLU A 74 -16.51 -0.30 5.43
CA GLU A 74 -17.70 -0.19 4.57
C GLU A 74 -17.44 0.68 3.35
N TRP A 75 -16.71 1.78 3.52
CA TRP A 75 -16.27 2.64 2.43
C TRP A 75 -15.36 1.90 1.43
N PHE A 76 -14.35 1.18 1.92
CA PHE A 76 -13.48 0.36 1.05
C PHE A 76 -14.26 -0.73 0.33
N ALA A 77 -15.20 -1.39 1.01
CA ALA A 77 -16.04 -2.43 0.41
C ALA A 77 -16.90 -1.87 -0.72
N SER A 78 -17.53 -0.72 -0.50
CA SER A 78 -18.33 -0.02 -1.51
C SER A 78 -17.48 0.48 -2.68
N TYR A 79 -16.24 0.93 -2.43
CA TYR A 79 -15.35 1.41 -3.47
C TYR A 79 -14.93 0.27 -4.42
N LEU A 80 -14.57 -0.89 -3.85
CA LEU A 80 -14.06 -2.04 -4.60
C LEU A 80 -15.18 -2.85 -5.29
N ASP A 81 -16.42 -2.87 -4.80
CA ASP A 81 -17.48 -3.72 -5.37
C ASP A 81 -18.12 -3.17 -6.67
N GLY A 82 -17.58 -2.10 -7.25
CA GLY A 82 -18.02 -1.62 -8.56
C GLY A 82 -18.09 -0.11 -8.74
N CYS A 83 -17.28 0.67 -8.00
CA CYS A 83 -17.29 2.13 -8.07
C CYS A 83 -18.70 2.76 -7.88
N SER A 84 -19.61 2.05 -7.19
CA SER A 84 -20.97 2.54 -6.97
C SER A 84 -20.99 3.48 -5.77
N TYR A 85 -20.50 4.71 -5.96
CA TYR A 85 -20.93 5.78 -5.09
C TYR A 85 -22.34 6.19 -5.50
N GLN A 86 -23.32 5.83 -4.68
CA GLN A 86 -24.37 6.80 -4.41
C GLN A 86 -23.76 7.78 -3.41
N TYR A 87 -23.50 9.01 -3.86
CA TYR A 87 -23.15 10.13 -2.99
C TYR A 87 -24.12 10.17 -1.80
N ASN A 88 -23.65 9.78 -0.61
CA ASN A 88 -24.43 9.88 0.63
C ASN A 88 -23.87 11.05 1.46
N PRO A 89 -24.49 12.24 1.39
CA PRO A 89 -23.96 13.45 2.01
C PRO A 89 -23.83 13.35 3.54
N TYR A 90 -24.57 12.45 4.18
CA TYR A 90 -24.54 12.26 5.62
C TYR A 90 -23.29 11.51 6.13
N LEU A 91 -22.66 10.69 5.30
CA LEU A 91 -21.42 9.99 5.65
C LEU A 91 -20.21 10.92 5.48
N MET A 92 -20.19 11.75 4.44
CA MET A 92 -19.10 12.70 4.16
C MET A 92 -18.92 13.75 5.26
N HIS A 93 -20.03 14.37 5.71
CA HIS A 93 -19.99 15.40 6.75
C HIS A 93 -19.45 14.87 8.10
N ARG A 94 -19.64 13.57 8.39
CA ARG A 94 -19.15 12.96 9.63
C ARG A 94 -17.66 12.63 9.57
N ILE A 95 -17.16 12.28 8.38
CA ILE A 95 -15.74 12.03 8.19
C ILE A 95 -15.00 13.38 8.16
N GLU A 96 -15.44 14.40 7.41
CA GLU A 96 -14.80 15.74 7.33
C GLU A 96 -14.69 16.49 8.67
N SER A 97 -15.63 16.27 9.60
CA SER A 97 -15.61 16.88 10.94
C SER A 97 -14.60 16.22 11.89
N SER A 98 -13.96 15.14 11.46
CA SER A 98 -13.05 14.33 12.26
C SER A 98 -11.64 14.50 11.70
N ASN A 99 -10.62 14.65 12.55
CA ASN A 99 -9.20 14.50 12.15
C ASN A 99 -8.94 13.15 11.42
N LEU A 100 -9.89 12.22 11.51
CA LEU A 100 -9.96 10.98 10.74
C LEU A 100 -10.14 11.17 9.22
N PHE A 101 -10.68 12.27 8.66
CA PHE A 101 -10.70 12.46 7.19
C PHE A 101 -9.32 12.75 6.65
N GLN A 102 -8.59 13.68 7.28
CA GLN A 102 -7.23 14.00 6.90
C GLN A 102 -6.32 12.77 7.10
N ILE A 103 -6.49 12.07 8.22
CA ILE A 103 -5.78 10.81 8.49
C ILE A 103 -6.22 9.70 7.54
N CYS A 104 -7.50 9.56 7.16
CA CYS A 104 -7.95 8.52 6.24
C CYS A 104 -7.57 8.82 4.80
N VAL A 105 -7.67 10.05 4.30
CA VAL A 105 -7.24 10.37 2.93
C VAL A 105 -5.72 10.27 2.83
N GLU A 106 -4.97 10.84 3.79
CA GLU A 106 -3.52 10.67 3.79
C GLU A 106 -3.09 9.21 4.01
N ASN A 107 -3.82 8.42 4.80
CA ASN A 107 -3.51 6.99 4.98
C ASN A 107 -4.08 6.10 3.88
N VAL A 108 -5.15 6.47 3.17
CA VAL A 108 -5.72 5.71 2.04
C VAL A 108 -4.85 5.95 0.82
N GLU A 109 -4.43 7.19 0.53
CA GLU A 109 -3.38 7.42 -0.46
C GLU A 109 -2.11 6.67 -0.05
N LYS A 110 -1.60 6.83 1.18
CA LYS A 110 -0.41 6.08 1.61
C LYS A 110 -0.61 4.55 1.61
N HIS A 111 -1.77 3.98 1.96
CA HIS A 111 -1.96 2.52 2.02
C HIS A 111 -2.35 1.87 0.70
N ILE A 112 -3.13 2.53 -0.17
CA ILE A 112 -3.41 2.02 -1.52
C ILE A 112 -2.09 1.93 -2.30
N TRP A 113 -1.18 2.87 -2.07
CA TRP A 113 0.15 2.82 -2.66
C TRP A 113 1.11 1.85 -1.95
N HIS A 114 0.87 1.43 -0.71
CA HIS A 114 1.68 0.41 -0.03
C HIS A 114 1.33 -1.04 -0.41
N ALA A 115 0.23 -1.25 -1.15
CA ALA A 115 -0.19 -2.56 -1.66
C ALA A 115 0.29 -2.85 -3.10
N VAL A 116 1.13 -1.98 -3.68
CA VAL A 116 1.85 -2.20 -4.95
C VAL A 116 3.34 -1.88 -4.79
#